data_AF-A0ABC9XRT8-F1
#
_entry.id   AF-A0ABC9XRT8-F1
#
_cell.length_a   1.000
_cell.length_b   1.000
_cell.length_c   1.000
_cell.angle_alpha   90.00
_cell.angle_beta   90.00
_cell.angle_gamma   90.00
#
_symmetry.space_group_name_H-M   'P 1'
#
loop_
_entity.id
_entity.type
_entity.pdbx_description
1 polymer ?
#
loop_
_entity_poly.entity_id
_entity_poly.type
_entity_poly.pdbx_seq_one_letter_code
_entity_poly.pdbx_strand_id
1 'polypeptide(L)'
;MKKTPSRPNSKGDEDLLKVKLQGQRRPPQGQTPRVMKTSSRSSSEVEDLLNAKLQGGLGPPPRPTEPGGDPLPNPGAFEECHRRCKELFPVQMEGVKLTVNKGLSNHFQVNHTVALSTLGESNYHFGATYVGTKQLSPTEAFPVLVGDMDNSGSLNAQVIHQLTSRLRSKVAFQTQQAKFVNWQVDGEYRGADFTAAVTLGNPDILVGSGILVAHYLQSITPTLALGGELVYHRRPGEEGTVISLAGRYTAPNWIGTLTLGQAGAHATYYHRANEQLQVGVEFEASTRLQDTSVAFGYQLELPKGNLLFRGSVDSSWTVGAVLEKKLPPLPLTLALGAFLNHRKNKFHCGFGLTIG
;
A
#
# COMPACT_ATOMS: atom_id res chain seq x y z
N MET A 1 3.46 65.33 -28.01
CA MET A 1 3.52 65.63 -29.47
C MET A 1 2.94 64.45 -30.26
N LYS A 2 2.70 64.63 -31.57
CA LYS A 2 2.30 63.67 -32.64
C LYS A 2 2.75 62.19 -32.42
N LYS A 3 2.05 61.13 -32.86
CA LYS A 3 0.73 60.95 -33.55
C LYS A 3 0.33 59.44 -33.52
N THR A 4 -0.97 59.14 -33.52
CA THR A 4 -1.61 57.85 -33.95
C THR A 4 -2.07 57.95 -35.43
N PRO A 5 -2.68 56.93 -36.11
CA PRO A 5 -3.12 55.57 -35.71
C PRO A 5 -2.32 54.46 -36.49
N SER A 6 -2.77 53.28 -36.97
CA SER A 6 -4.10 52.65 -37.20
C SER A 6 -3.99 51.12 -37.48
N ARG A 7 -5.12 50.38 -37.46
CA ARG A 7 -5.28 49.02 -38.04
C ARG A 7 -5.52 49.08 -39.56
N PRO A 8 -5.46 47.93 -40.28
CA PRO A 8 -6.73 47.40 -40.82
C PRO A 8 -6.95 45.90 -40.54
N ASN A 9 -7.95 45.31 -41.18
CA ASN A 9 -8.48 43.95 -41.00
C ASN A 9 -8.85 43.37 -42.37
N SER A 10 -8.63 42.07 -42.62
CA SER A 10 -9.03 41.41 -43.88
C SER A 10 -9.46 39.96 -43.67
N LYS A 11 -10.69 39.65 -44.10
CA LYS A 11 -11.13 38.30 -44.46
C LYS A 11 -10.77 38.02 -45.92
N GLY A 12 -10.68 36.75 -46.31
CA GLY A 12 -10.69 36.33 -47.70
C GLY A 12 -10.09 34.93 -47.89
N ASP A 13 -10.89 34.06 -48.52
CA ASP A 13 -10.50 33.07 -49.54
C ASP A 13 -9.48 31.95 -49.18
N GLU A 14 -9.58 30.72 -49.71
CA GLU A 14 -10.60 30.14 -50.59
C GLU A 14 -10.75 28.61 -50.39
N ASP A 15 -11.84 28.06 -50.89
CA ASP A 15 -12.25 26.65 -50.77
C ASP A 15 -11.73 25.85 -51.99
N LEU A 16 -10.57 25.17 -51.91
CA LEU A 16 -10.09 24.37 -53.05
C LEU A 16 -9.22 23.14 -52.70
N LEU A 17 -9.86 21.99 -52.44
CA LEU A 17 -9.55 20.73 -53.13
C LEU A 17 -10.57 19.62 -52.82
N LYS A 18 -11.48 19.39 -53.77
CA LYS A 18 -12.50 18.32 -53.73
C LYS A 18 -12.10 17.14 -54.64
N VAL A 19 -12.49 15.94 -54.22
CA VAL A 19 -12.74 14.75 -55.06
C VAL A 19 -11.55 14.09 -55.79
N LYS A 20 -11.32 12.81 -55.48
CA LYS A 20 -11.20 11.76 -56.51
C LYS A 20 -11.59 10.38 -55.96
N LEU A 21 -12.49 9.69 -56.69
CA LEU A 21 -12.68 8.23 -56.81
C LEU A 21 -12.75 7.41 -55.48
N GLN A 22 -13.89 6.90 -55.00
CA GLN A 22 -15.04 6.20 -55.63
C GLN A 22 -14.76 4.75 -56.09
N GLY A 23 -14.64 3.83 -55.12
CA GLY A 23 -15.45 2.62 -55.04
C GLY A 23 -15.06 1.35 -55.84
N GLN A 24 -15.12 0.20 -55.16
CA GLN A 24 -15.47 -1.09 -55.76
C GLN A 24 -16.20 -1.98 -54.71
N ARG A 25 -16.92 -3.02 -55.17
CA ARG A 25 -17.85 -3.84 -54.35
C ARG A 25 -17.32 -5.26 -54.10
N ARG A 26 -17.81 -5.92 -53.03
CA ARG A 26 -17.74 -7.38 -52.83
C ARG A 26 -18.57 -8.12 -53.90
N PRO A 27 -18.34 -9.44 -54.13
CA PRO A 27 -19.11 -10.47 -53.41
C PRO A 27 -18.26 -11.71 -52.98
N PRO A 28 -18.84 -12.74 -52.32
CA PRO A 28 -18.07 -13.75 -51.55
C PRO A 28 -18.23 -15.22 -52.02
N GLN A 29 -17.34 -16.09 -51.51
CA GLN A 29 -17.44 -17.58 -51.42
C GLN A 29 -16.41 -18.05 -50.35
N GLY A 30 -16.56 -19.19 -49.67
CA GLY A 30 -17.67 -20.15 -49.61
C GLY A 30 -17.42 -21.18 -48.48
N GLN A 31 -18.48 -21.76 -47.90
CA GLN A 31 -18.37 -22.85 -46.91
C GLN A 31 -18.30 -24.23 -47.58
N THR A 32 -17.64 -25.20 -46.94
CA THR A 32 -17.69 -26.62 -47.29
C THR A 32 -18.03 -27.48 -46.06
N PRO A 33 -18.62 -28.69 -46.23
CA PRO A 33 -19.69 -29.13 -45.34
C PRO A 33 -19.31 -30.16 -44.26
N ARG A 34 -20.18 -30.26 -43.24
CA ARG A 34 -20.27 -31.44 -42.35
C ARG A 34 -20.64 -32.68 -43.17
N VAL A 35 -19.96 -33.80 -42.92
CA VAL A 35 -20.40 -35.14 -43.36
C VAL A 35 -21.18 -35.80 -42.22
N MET A 36 -22.41 -36.22 -42.49
CA MET A 36 -23.15 -37.15 -41.63
C MET A 36 -22.63 -38.57 -41.85
N LYS A 37 -22.33 -39.30 -40.77
CA LYS A 37 -22.28 -40.77 -40.76
C LYS A 37 -23.19 -41.27 -39.64
N THR A 38 -24.01 -42.26 -39.96
CA THR A 38 -24.90 -42.97 -39.04
C THR A 38 -24.31 -44.33 -38.65
N SER A 39 -24.86 -44.91 -37.58
CA SER A 39 -24.73 -46.34 -37.22
C SER A 39 -23.33 -46.90 -36.92
N SER A 40 -22.96 -46.92 -35.63
CA SER A 40 -22.81 -48.20 -34.89
C SER A 40 -22.55 -47.94 -33.40
N ARG A 41 -23.36 -48.54 -32.52
CA ARG A 41 -23.04 -48.67 -31.08
C ARG A 41 -22.31 -49.99 -30.89
N SER A 42 -21.01 -49.95 -30.59
CA SER A 42 -20.22 -51.11 -30.18
C SER A 42 -20.27 -51.27 -28.64
N SER A 43 -20.33 -52.50 -28.15
CA SER A 43 -20.66 -52.82 -26.74
C SER A 43 -19.58 -52.55 -25.70
N SER A 44 -18.58 -51.71 -25.98
CA SER A 44 -17.41 -51.48 -25.12
C SER A 44 -17.69 -50.62 -23.88
N GLU A 45 -18.51 -49.56 -24.00
CA GLU A 45 -18.76 -48.62 -22.89
C GLU A 45 -19.55 -49.23 -21.70
N VAL A 46 -20.07 -50.46 -21.83
CA VAL A 46 -20.90 -51.12 -20.81
C VAL A 46 -20.07 -51.98 -19.85
N GLU A 47 -18.95 -52.56 -20.29
CA GLU A 47 -18.10 -53.40 -19.43
C GLU A 47 -17.21 -52.56 -18.48
N ASP A 48 -16.69 -51.42 -18.93
CA ASP A 48 -15.90 -50.50 -18.10
C ASP A 48 -16.72 -49.98 -16.89
N LEU A 49 -18.00 -49.69 -17.09
CA LEU A 49 -18.93 -49.27 -16.03
C LEU A 49 -19.31 -50.41 -15.06
N LEU A 50 -19.10 -51.67 -15.44
CA LEU A 50 -19.36 -52.84 -14.59
C LEU A 50 -18.13 -53.18 -13.75
N ASN A 51 -16.93 -53.18 -14.35
CA ASN A 51 -15.67 -53.45 -13.65
C ASN A 51 -15.36 -52.40 -12.56
N ALA A 52 -15.77 -51.14 -12.77
CA ALA A 52 -15.61 -50.06 -11.78
C ALA A 52 -16.36 -50.27 -10.44
N LYS A 53 -17.22 -51.29 -10.31
CA LYS A 53 -18.05 -51.54 -9.11
C LYS A 53 -17.65 -52.74 -8.25
N LEU A 54 -16.59 -53.47 -8.58
CA LEU A 54 -16.22 -54.73 -7.90
C LEU A 54 -14.89 -54.72 -7.11
N GLN A 55 -14.28 -53.54 -6.89
CA GLN A 55 -13.09 -53.40 -6.03
C GLN A 55 -13.40 -52.66 -4.72
N GLY A 56 -14.25 -53.27 -3.89
CA GLY A 56 -14.53 -52.81 -2.52
C GLY A 56 -13.39 -53.15 -1.55
N GLY A 57 -12.30 -52.39 -1.59
CA GLY A 57 -11.16 -52.51 -0.66
C GLY A 57 -11.33 -51.65 0.60
N LEU A 58 -10.98 -52.20 1.76
CA LEU A 58 -11.06 -51.52 3.07
C LEU A 58 -10.06 -50.36 3.19
N GLY A 59 -10.55 -49.12 3.02
CA GLY A 59 -9.85 -47.94 3.51
C GLY A 59 -10.01 -47.79 5.04
N PRO A 60 -9.05 -47.17 5.76
CA PRO A 60 -9.22 -46.86 7.18
C PRO A 60 -10.40 -45.89 7.37
N PRO A 61 -11.14 -45.98 8.50
CA PRO A 61 -12.31 -45.15 8.71
C PRO A 61 -11.94 -43.65 8.75
N PRO A 62 -12.78 -42.76 8.20
CA PRO A 62 -12.58 -41.32 8.37
C PRO A 62 -12.59 -41.00 9.86
N ARG A 63 -11.58 -40.24 10.32
CA ARG A 63 -11.57 -39.72 11.69
C ARG A 63 -12.83 -38.87 11.89
N PRO A 64 -13.50 -38.94 13.04
CA PRO A 64 -14.63 -38.06 13.30
C PRO A 64 -14.16 -36.61 13.18
N THR A 65 -14.76 -35.85 12.27
CA THR A 65 -14.61 -34.40 12.23
C THR A 65 -15.19 -33.84 13.51
N GLU A 66 -14.33 -33.34 14.38
CA GLU A 66 -14.74 -32.53 15.52
C GLU A 66 -15.60 -31.35 15.02
N PRO A 67 -16.66 -30.95 15.75
CA PRO A 67 -17.52 -29.83 15.36
C PRO A 67 -16.84 -28.47 15.64
N GLY A 68 -15.64 -28.27 15.07
CA GLY A 68 -15.00 -26.97 14.97
C GLY A 68 -15.62 -26.16 13.83
N GLY A 69 -15.96 -24.90 14.11
CA GLY A 69 -16.46 -23.97 13.09
C GLY A 69 -15.41 -23.60 12.03
N ASP A 70 -15.83 -22.83 11.02
CA ASP A 70 -14.96 -22.40 9.93
C ASP A 70 -13.62 -21.84 10.45
N PRO A 71 -12.47 -22.27 9.88
CA PRO A 71 -11.16 -21.92 10.41
C PRO A 71 -10.95 -20.40 10.38
N LEU A 72 -10.68 -19.84 11.57
CA LEU A 72 -10.57 -18.39 11.76
C LEU A 72 -9.46 -17.80 10.85
N PRO A 73 -9.73 -16.69 10.15
CA PRO A 73 -8.76 -16.09 9.25
C PRO A 73 -7.65 -15.40 10.05
N ASN A 74 -6.40 -15.50 9.57
CA ASN A 74 -5.28 -14.79 10.18
C ASN A 74 -5.56 -13.27 10.15
N PRO A 75 -5.51 -12.56 11.30
CA PRO A 75 -5.78 -11.13 11.33
C PRO A 75 -4.73 -10.28 10.60
N GLY A 76 -3.53 -10.80 10.32
CA GLY A 76 -2.41 -10.07 9.75
C GLY A 76 -1.57 -9.35 10.80
N ALA A 77 -0.73 -8.42 10.36
CA ALA A 77 0.21 -7.70 11.22
C ALA A 77 -0.50 -6.69 12.13
N PHE A 78 0.02 -6.51 13.35
CA PHE A 78 -0.44 -5.47 14.29
C PHE A 78 -0.34 -4.07 13.67
N GLU A 79 0.80 -3.75 13.01
CA GLU A 79 1.03 -2.51 12.26
C GLU A 79 -0.05 -2.20 11.21
N GLU A 80 -0.71 -3.21 10.63
CA GLU A 80 -1.72 -2.99 9.58
C GLU A 80 -3.06 -2.45 10.14
N CYS A 81 -3.32 -2.56 11.45
CA CYS A 81 -4.60 -2.18 12.05
C CYS A 81 -4.98 -0.72 11.73
N HIS A 82 -4.07 0.23 11.99
CA HIS A 82 -4.32 1.64 11.67
C HIS A 82 -3.92 2.01 10.23
N ARG A 83 -3.05 1.22 9.57
CA ARG A 83 -2.49 1.51 8.24
C ARG A 83 -3.57 1.80 7.19
N ARG A 84 -4.64 1.01 7.17
CA ARG A 84 -5.76 1.17 6.20
C ARG A 84 -6.49 2.50 6.30
N CYS A 85 -6.55 3.12 7.48
CA CYS A 85 -7.10 4.47 7.62
C CYS A 85 -6.04 5.52 7.28
N LYS A 86 -4.79 5.30 7.73
CA LYS A 86 -3.67 6.22 7.52
C LYS A 86 -3.32 6.43 6.04
N GLU A 87 -3.45 5.40 5.21
CA GLU A 87 -3.23 5.44 3.75
C GLU A 87 -4.25 6.32 2.97
N LEU A 88 -5.38 6.72 3.58
CA LEU A 88 -6.36 7.63 2.95
C LEU A 88 -6.00 9.10 3.10
N PHE A 89 -5.19 9.47 4.11
CA PHE A 89 -4.86 10.86 4.36
C PHE A 89 -3.83 11.39 3.34
N PRO A 90 -3.98 12.66 2.87
CA PRO A 90 -3.02 13.26 1.97
C PRO A 90 -1.71 13.55 2.72
N VAL A 91 -0.59 13.04 2.20
CA VAL A 91 0.75 13.35 2.74
C VAL A 91 1.09 14.81 2.47
N GLN A 92 1.66 15.51 3.46
CA GLN A 92 2.06 16.90 3.29
C GLN A 92 3.21 17.02 2.28
N MET A 93 3.04 17.91 1.30
CA MET A 93 4.02 18.20 0.25
C MET A 93 4.39 19.67 0.29
N GLU A 94 5.70 19.95 0.28
CA GLU A 94 6.27 21.29 0.19
C GLU A 94 7.25 21.33 -0.98
N GLY A 95 7.33 22.47 -1.67
CA GLY A 95 8.35 22.71 -2.69
C GLY A 95 8.19 21.81 -3.92
N VAL A 96 9.29 21.25 -4.42
CA VAL A 96 9.32 20.47 -5.66
C VAL A 96 9.99 19.11 -5.45
N LYS A 97 9.25 18.01 -5.66
CA LYS A 97 9.78 16.65 -5.58
C LYS A 97 9.80 15.96 -6.94
N LEU A 98 10.95 15.91 -7.60
CA LEU A 98 11.15 15.10 -8.81
C LEU A 98 11.61 13.70 -8.40
N THR A 99 10.85 12.67 -8.76
CA THR A 99 11.21 11.26 -8.53
C THR A 99 11.30 10.54 -9.88
N VAL A 100 12.46 9.99 -10.20
CA VAL A 100 12.69 9.21 -11.42
C VAL A 100 13.00 7.77 -11.03
N ASN A 101 12.03 6.89 -11.23
CA ASN A 101 12.18 5.46 -11.04
C ASN A 101 12.64 4.83 -12.36
N LYS A 102 13.55 3.86 -12.29
CA LYS A 102 14.02 3.11 -13.46
C LYS A 102 14.21 1.64 -13.12
N GLY A 103 13.33 0.79 -13.66
CA GLY A 103 13.60 -0.64 -13.74
C GLY A 103 14.78 -0.90 -14.68
N LEU A 104 15.82 -1.58 -14.19
CA LEU A 104 16.90 -2.13 -15.01
C LEU A 104 16.66 -3.62 -15.28
N SER A 105 15.97 -4.31 -14.37
CA SER A 105 15.37 -5.63 -14.61
C SER A 105 14.14 -5.82 -13.71
N ASN A 106 13.38 -6.89 -13.91
CA ASN A 106 12.25 -7.27 -13.03
C ASN A 106 12.67 -7.49 -11.56
N HIS A 107 13.95 -7.71 -11.30
CA HIS A 107 14.54 -7.94 -9.97
C HIS A 107 15.31 -6.74 -9.43
N PHE A 108 15.49 -5.67 -10.21
CA PHE A 108 16.32 -4.52 -9.81
C PHE A 108 15.80 -3.20 -10.37
N GLN A 109 15.36 -2.34 -9.45
CA GLN A 109 14.85 -1.01 -9.72
C GLN A 109 15.73 0.02 -9.00
N VAL A 110 16.09 1.09 -9.71
CA VAL A 110 16.81 2.24 -9.18
C VAL A 110 15.84 3.41 -9.09
N ASN A 111 15.97 4.28 -8.08
CA ASN A 111 15.23 5.53 -8.02
C ASN A 111 16.13 6.73 -7.67
N HIS A 112 15.82 7.87 -8.27
CA HIS A 112 16.49 9.14 -8.09
C HIS A 112 15.47 10.16 -7.62
N THR A 113 15.59 10.66 -6.39
CA THR A 113 14.65 11.61 -5.80
C THR A 113 15.36 12.93 -5.51
N VAL A 114 15.01 13.98 -6.27
CA VAL A 114 15.40 15.35 -5.99
C VAL A 114 14.25 16.02 -5.22
N ALA A 115 14.51 16.45 -4.00
CA ALA A 115 13.56 17.16 -3.14
C ALA A 115 14.05 18.58 -2.87
N LEU A 116 13.47 19.56 -3.56
CA LEU A 116 13.74 20.98 -3.38
C LEU A 116 12.74 21.56 -2.36
N SER A 117 13.17 21.84 -1.15
CA SER A 117 12.37 22.50 -0.10
C SER A 117 12.46 24.03 -0.22
N THR A 118 11.47 24.74 0.34
CA THR A 118 11.49 26.20 0.50
C THR A 118 11.77 26.65 1.94
N LEU A 119 11.66 25.74 2.92
CA LEU A 119 11.94 26.00 4.34
C LEU A 119 13.20 25.30 4.88
N GLY A 120 13.70 24.27 4.19
CA GLY A 120 14.90 23.51 4.55
C GLY A 120 15.85 23.30 3.39
N GLU A 121 16.87 22.46 3.61
CA GLU A 121 17.88 22.15 2.59
C GLU A 121 17.30 21.30 1.45
N SER A 122 17.84 21.50 0.23
CA SER A 122 17.47 20.70 -0.93
C SER A 122 18.28 19.41 -0.95
N ASN A 123 17.59 18.27 -0.89
CA ASN A 123 18.22 16.95 -0.77
C ASN A 123 18.06 16.12 -2.05
N TYR A 124 19.06 15.30 -2.32
CA TYR A 124 19.08 14.30 -3.37
C TYR A 124 19.27 12.93 -2.73
N HIS A 125 18.28 12.06 -2.92
CA HIS A 125 18.32 10.67 -2.50
C HIS A 125 18.50 9.77 -3.72
N PHE A 126 19.48 8.89 -3.64
CA PHE A 126 19.66 7.78 -4.57
C PHE A 126 19.29 6.48 -3.87
N GLY A 127 18.38 5.72 -4.45
CA GLY A 127 17.98 4.44 -3.92
C GLY A 127 18.01 3.30 -4.94
N ALA A 128 18.10 2.09 -4.41
CA ALA A 128 18.10 0.85 -5.15
C ALA A 128 17.28 -0.20 -4.42
N THR A 129 16.36 -0.83 -5.13
CA THR A 129 15.52 -1.92 -4.65
C THR A 129 15.83 -3.18 -5.45
N TYR A 130 16.33 -4.20 -4.76
CA TYR A 130 16.48 -5.55 -5.29
C TYR A 130 15.36 -6.45 -4.78
N VAL A 131 14.69 -7.17 -5.68
CA VAL A 131 13.65 -8.16 -5.38
C VAL A 131 14.15 -9.53 -5.83
N GLY A 132 14.31 -10.44 -4.88
CA GLY A 132 14.86 -11.77 -5.10
C GLY A 132 13.93 -12.70 -5.88
N THR A 133 14.53 -13.77 -6.42
CA THR A 133 13.85 -14.75 -7.29
C THR A 133 12.96 -15.75 -6.55
N LYS A 134 13.00 -15.82 -5.20
CA LYS A 134 12.18 -16.78 -4.43
C LYS A 134 10.77 -16.22 -4.23
N GLN A 135 9.90 -16.47 -5.19
CA GLN A 135 8.46 -16.26 -5.08
C GLN A 135 7.85 -17.41 -4.25
N LEU A 136 7.37 -17.11 -3.04
CA LEU A 136 6.56 -18.05 -2.23
C LEU A 136 5.06 -17.82 -2.43
N SER A 137 4.68 -16.68 -3.01
CA SER A 137 3.32 -16.28 -3.34
C SER A 137 3.32 -15.60 -4.73
N PRO A 138 2.22 -15.67 -5.51
CA PRO A 138 2.07 -14.86 -6.73
C PRO A 138 2.20 -13.34 -6.51
N THR A 139 2.17 -12.87 -5.26
CA THR A 139 2.24 -11.45 -4.87
C THR A 139 3.45 -11.09 -4.00
N GLU A 140 4.25 -12.06 -3.52
CA GLU A 140 5.40 -11.79 -2.64
C GLU A 140 6.64 -12.58 -3.07
N ALA A 141 7.73 -11.85 -3.32
CA ALA A 141 9.02 -12.36 -3.76
C ALA A 141 10.13 -11.90 -2.80
N PHE A 142 11.02 -12.82 -2.39
CA PHE A 142 12.01 -12.57 -1.35
C PHE A 142 13.43 -13.05 -1.73
N PRO A 143 14.50 -12.54 -1.07
CA PRO A 143 14.51 -11.37 -0.19
C PRO A 143 14.15 -10.08 -0.94
N VAL A 144 13.64 -9.07 -0.24
CA VAL A 144 13.60 -7.69 -0.73
C VAL A 144 14.69 -6.92 0.01
N LEU A 145 15.58 -6.27 -0.73
CA LEU A 145 16.57 -5.33 -0.20
C LEU A 145 16.27 -3.95 -0.77
N VAL A 146 16.13 -2.96 0.11
CA VAL A 146 15.97 -1.54 -0.25
C VAL A 146 17.12 -0.78 0.39
N GLY A 147 17.85 0.00 -0.40
CA GLY A 147 18.77 1.02 0.10
C GLY A 147 18.36 2.39 -0.44
N ASP A 148 18.44 3.41 0.41
CA ASP A 148 18.28 4.83 0.07
C ASP A 148 19.38 5.63 0.75
N MET A 149 20.13 6.44 0.00
CA MET A 149 21.27 7.20 0.48
C MET A 149 21.15 8.67 0.08
N ASP A 150 21.26 9.58 1.04
CA ASP A 150 21.20 11.01 0.81
C ASP A 150 22.58 11.63 0.48
N ASN A 151 22.56 12.87 0.00
CA ASN A 151 23.74 13.69 -0.31
C ASN A 151 24.59 14.10 0.91
N SER A 152 24.14 13.83 2.15
CA SER A 152 24.90 14.08 3.38
C SER A 152 25.64 12.82 3.88
N GLY A 153 25.30 11.64 3.34
CA GLY A 153 25.84 10.35 3.76
C GLY A 153 24.97 9.59 4.76
N SER A 154 23.72 10.00 4.98
CA SER A 154 22.74 9.17 5.71
C SER A 154 22.29 8.01 4.82
N LEU A 155 22.40 6.79 5.31
CA LEU A 155 21.99 5.57 4.61
C LEU A 155 20.82 4.93 5.36
N ASN A 156 19.70 4.74 4.65
CA ASN A 156 18.56 3.94 5.10
C ASN A 156 18.58 2.61 4.33
N ALA A 157 18.86 1.51 5.00
CA ALA A 157 18.86 0.18 4.40
C ALA A 157 17.79 -0.72 5.07
N GLN A 158 17.01 -1.45 4.29
CA GLN A 158 16.02 -2.40 4.79
C GLN A 158 16.16 -3.74 4.05
N VAL A 159 16.17 -4.83 4.82
CA VAL A 159 16.28 -6.21 4.32
C VAL A 159 15.10 -7.00 4.85
N ILE A 160 14.17 -7.37 3.98
CA ILE A 160 13.01 -8.20 4.30
C ILE A 160 13.24 -9.60 3.74
N HIS A 161 13.24 -10.61 4.61
CA HIS A 161 13.46 -12.00 4.24
C HIS A 161 12.43 -12.91 4.91
N GLN A 162 11.82 -13.80 4.13
CA GLN A 162 10.94 -14.84 4.63
C GLN A 162 11.74 -16.13 4.83
N LEU A 163 12.17 -16.40 6.06
CA LEU A 163 12.95 -17.60 6.41
C LEU A 163 12.13 -18.89 6.28
N THR A 164 10.81 -18.79 6.44
CA THR A 164 9.87 -19.92 6.38
C THR A 164 8.51 -19.39 5.95
N SER A 165 7.64 -20.24 5.37
CA SER A 165 6.28 -19.86 4.94
C SER A 165 5.46 -19.09 6.00
N ARG A 166 5.77 -19.27 7.29
CA ARG A 166 5.15 -18.55 8.43
C ARG A 166 6.04 -17.51 9.13
N LEU A 167 7.34 -17.43 8.83
CA LEU A 167 8.29 -16.57 9.54
C LEU A 167 8.94 -15.53 8.61
N ARG A 168 8.70 -14.26 8.90
CA ARG A 168 9.19 -13.08 8.17
C ARG A 168 10.10 -12.27 9.08
N SER A 169 11.37 -12.12 8.72
CA SER A 169 12.28 -11.17 9.35
C SER A 169 12.36 -9.88 8.53
N LYS A 170 12.40 -8.72 9.17
CA LYS A 170 12.77 -7.44 8.58
C LYS A 170 13.90 -6.85 9.41
N VAL A 171 14.95 -6.37 8.76
CA VAL A 171 16.06 -5.68 9.42
C VAL A 171 16.20 -4.31 8.78
N ALA A 172 16.20 -3.26 9.58
CA ALA A 172 16.35 -1.88 9.11
C ALA A 172 17.55 -1.22 9.79
N PHE A 173 18.41 -0.57 9.00
CA PHE A 173 19.54 0.22 9.45
C PHE A 173 19.38 1.66 8.97
N GLN A 174 19.71 2.61 9.84
CA GLN A 174 19.71 4.04 9.56
C GLN A 174 20.99 4.66 10.12
N THR A 175 21.89 5.08 9.23
CA THR A 175 22.99 5.98 9.58
C THR A 175 22.55 7.43 9.35
N GLN A 176 23.17 8.34 10.09
CA GLN A 176 23.20 9.76 9.79
C GLN A 176 24.66 10.16 9.67
N GLN A 177 25.10 10.46 8.46
CA GLN A 177 26.52 10.68 8.15
C GLN A 177 27.39 9.51 8.69
N ALA A 178 28.40 9.81 9.51
CA ALA A 178 29.32 8.83 10.10
C ALA A 178 28.80 8.11 11.37
N LYS A 179 27.54 8.28 11.78
CA LYS A 179 26.97 7.65 12.99
C LYS A 179 25.83 6.72 12.65
N PHE A 180 25.80 5.54 13.28
CA PHE A 180 24.61 4.70 13.35
C PHE A 180 23.63 5.35 14.33
N VAL A 181 22.41 5.64 13.89
CA VAL A 181 21.37 6.33 14.69
C VAL A 181 20.24 5.39 15.09
N ASN A 182 19.82 4.53 14.17
CA ASN A 182 18.80 3.53 14.45
C ASN A 182 19.13 2.20 13.75
N TRP A 183 19.05 1.09 14.47
CA TRP A 183 19.03 -0.24 13.89
C TRP A 183 17.96 -1.09 14.56
N GLN A 184 17.19 -1.80 13.74
CA GLN A 184 15.94 -2.44 14.12
C GLN A 184 15.90 -3.85 13.54
N VAL A 185 15.55 -4.84 14.37
CA VAL A 185 15.37 -6.24 13.96
C VAL A 185 13.96 -6.67 14.33
N ASP A 186 13.14 -6.89 13.32
CA ASP A 186 11.76 -7.36 13.42
C ASP A 186 11.68 -8.85 13.06
N GLY A 187 11.02 -9.64 13.90
CA GLY A 187 10.65 -11.03 13.64
C GLY A 187 9.14 -11.23 13.77
N GLU A 188 8.46 -11.46 12.65
CA GLU A 188 7.01 -11.66 12.55
C GLU A 188 6.69 -13.13 12.23
N TYR A 189 5.89 -13.76 13.09
CA TYR A 189 5.38 -15.12 12.92
C TYR A 189 3.86 -15.10 12.67
N ARG A 190 3.44 -15.61 11.51
CA ARG A 190 2.03 -15.72 11.10
C ARG A 190 1.54 -17.15 11.31
N GLY A 191 0.67 -17.34 12.29
CA GLY A 191 -0.09 -18.56 12.53
C GLY A 191 -1.27 -18.74 11.57
N ALA A 192 -2.26 -19.55 11.95
CA ALA A 192 -3.51 -19.67 11.21
C ALA A 192 -4.53 -18.62 11.67
N ASP A 193 -4.72 -18.51 12.98
CA ASP A 193 -5.67 -17.67 13.71
C ASP A 193 -5.00 -16.46 14.40
N PHE A 194 -3.69 -16.53 14.65
CA PHE A 194 -2.90 -15.46 15.29
C PHE A 194 -1.71 -15.00 14.46
N THR A 195 -1.21 -13.80 14.76
CA THR A 195 0.10 -13.30 14.34
C THR A 195 0.81 -12.69 15.55
N ALA A 196 2.09 -13.01 15.71
CA ALA A 196 2.98 -12.46 16.73
C ALA A 196 4.15 -11.75 16.06
N ALA A 197 4.61 -10.63 16.62
CA ALA A 197 5.79 -9.93 16.13
C ALA A 197 6.65 -9.43 17.30
N VAL A 198 7.98 -9.47 17.14
CA VAL A 198 8.94 -8.93 18.10
C VAL A 198 9.91 -8.02 17.36
N THR A 199 10.03 -6.78 17.81
CA THR A 199 10.92 -5.75 17.26
C THR A 199 11.95 -5.35 18.32
N LEU A 200 13.23 -5.43 17.96
CA LEU A 200 14.35 -5.00 18.78
C LEU A 200 14.98 -3.76 18.13
N GLY A 201 14.74 -2.59 18.71
CA GLY A 201 15.29 -1.30 18.27
C GLY A 201 16.44 -0.84 19.18
N ASN A 202 17.59 -0.55 18.58
CA ASN A 202 18.79 -0.04 19.24
C ASN A 202 19.26 -0.80 20.51
N PRO A 203 19.34 -2.15 20.53
CA PRO A 203 19.89 -2.87 21.67
C PRO A 203 21.42 -2.69 21.76
N ASP A 204 21.88 -1.90 22.73
CA ASP A 204 23.28 -1.72 23.09
C ASP A 204 23.61 -2.61 24.30
N ILE A 205 24.47 -3.62 24.07
CA ILE A 205 24.90 -4.59 25.08
C ILE A 205 25.88 -3.99 26.10
N LEU A 206 26.63 -2.95 25.73
CA LEU A 206 27.62 -2.29 26.60
C LEU A 206 26.96 -1.29 27.54
N VAL A 207 25.98 -0.53 27.03
CA VAL A 207 25.21 0.46 27.80
C VAL A 207 24.01 -0.18 28.52
N GLY A 208 23.60 -1.38 28.10
CA GLY A 208 22.42 -2.07 28.64
C GLY A 208 21.12 -1.34 28.31
N SER A 209 21.05 -0.70 27.14
CA SER A 209 19.90 0.09 26.68
C SER A 209 19.28 -0.49 25.42
N GLY A 210 18.00 -0.23 25.19
CA GLY A 210 17.30 -0.64 23.97
C GLY A 210 15.80 -0.56 24.10
N ILE A 211 15.11 -0.84 23.01
CA ILE A 211 13.65 -0.93 22.92
C ILE A 211 13.29 -2.33 22.43
N LEU A 212 12.47 -3.04 23.20
CA LEU A 212 11.83 -4.29 22.82
C LEU A 212 10.34 -4.03 22.71
N VAL A 213 9.78 -4.20 21.51
CA VAL A 213 8.34 -4.20 21.29
C VAL A 213 7.90 -5.62 20.97
N ALA A 214 6.86 -6.10 21.66
CA ALA A 214 6.24 -7.39 21.40
C ALA A 214 4.75 -7.19 21.11
N HIS A 215 4.30 -7.61 19.93
CA HIS A 215 2.90 -7.58 19.51
C HIS A 215 2.35 -9.00 19.42
N TYR A 216 1.09 -9.16 19.84
CA TYR A 216 0.32 -10.38 19.64
C TYR A 216 -1.11 -10.01 19.22
N LEU A 217 -1.62 -10.60 18.14
CA LEU A 217 -2.95 -10.33 17.61
C LEU A 217 -3.61 -11.65 17.18
N GLN A 218 -4.79 -11.95 17.72
CA GLN A 218 -5.51 -13.20 17.48
C GLN A 218 -6.96 -12.93 17.04
N SER A 219 -7.42 -13.65 16.01
CA SER A 219 -8.84 -13.70 15.67
C SER A 219 -9.59 -14.51 16.72
N ILE A 220 -10.66 -13.94 17.26
CA ILE A 220 -11.59 -14.62 18.18
C ILE A 220 -12.88 -15.00 17.43
N THR A 221 -13.24 -14.20 16.43
CA THR A 221 -14.41 -14.34 15.56
C THR A 221 -13.97 -13.98 14.14
N PRO A 222 -14.57 -14.51 13.05
CA PRO A 222 -14.17 -14.16 11.69
C PRO A 222 -14.16 -12.65 11.35
N THR A 223 -14.89 -11.84 12.12
CA THR A 223 -14.92 -10.36 12.02
C THR A 223 -14.18 -9.63 13.14
N LEU A 224 -13.74 -10.30 14.22
CA LEU A 224 -13.13 -9.65 15.39
C LEU A 224 -11.78 -10.29 15.74
N ALA A 225 -10.74 -9.44 15.79
CA ALA A 225 -9.44 -9.78 16.33
C ALA A 225 -9.10 -8.87 17.50
N LEU A 226 -8.58 -9.46 18.58
CA LEU A 226 -8.05 -8.73 19.74
C LEU A 226 -6.57 -9.05 19.93
N GLY A 227 -5.84 -8.13 20.53
CA GLY A 227 -4.40 -8.23 20.69
C GLY A 227 -3.84 -7.30 21.74
N GLY A 228 -2.53 -7.42 21.94
CA GLY A 228 -1.76 -6.57 22.83
C GLY A 228 -0.42 -6.19 22.22
N GLU A 229 0.09 -5.06 22.66
CA GLU A 229 1.43 -4.56 22.42
C GLU A 229 2.08 -4.31 23.78
N LEU A 230 3.33 -4.74 23.93
CA LEU A 230 4.18 -4.44 25.08
C LEU A 230 5.44 -3.74 24.57
N VAL A 231 5.61 -2.47 24.93
CA VAL A 231 6.82 -1.68 24.67
C VAL A 231 7.63 -1.62 25.96
N TYR A 232 8.70 -2.40 26.05
CA TYR A 232 9.72 -2.26 27.08
C TYR A 232 10.86 -1.41 26.53
N HIS A 233 11.12 -0.26 27.14
CA HIS A 233 12.30 0.56 26.83
C HIS A 233 13.19 0.70 28.06
N ARG A 234 14.48 0.48 27.84
CA ARG A 234 15.53 0.51 28.86
C ARG A 234 16.58 1.54 28.48
N ARG A 235 16.86 2.48 29.39
CA ARG A 235 17.92 3.48 29.28
C ARG A 235 18.69 3.56 30.60
N PRO A 236 19.93 4.06 30.63
CA PRO A 236 20.66 4.25 31.88
C PRO A 236 19.90 5.20 32.82
N GLY A 237 19.33 4.66 33.91
CA GLY A 237 18.53 5.40 34.89
C GLY A 237 17.03 5.53 34.60
N GLU A 238 16.52 4.99 33.48
CA GLU A 238 15.08 5.03 33.14
C GLU A 238 14.63 3.67 32.57
N GLU A 239 13.68 3.02 33.23
CA GLU A 239 13.01 1.81 32.75
C GLU A 239 11.52 2.07 32.61
N GLY A 240 10.98 1.84 31.41
CA GLY A 240 9.58 2.06 31.11
C GLY A 240 8.96 0.86 30.39
N THR A 241 7.90 0.31 30.96
CA THR A 241 7.01 -0.64 30.28
C THR A 241 5.71 0.08 29.97
N VAL A 242 5.29 0.07 28.71
CA VAL A 242 3.95 0.51 28.29
C VAL A 242 3.24 -0.70 27.71
N ILE A 243 2.02 -0.95 28.17
CA ILE A 243 1.13 -1.96 27.60
C ILE A 243 -0.02 -1.25 26.90
N SER A 244 -0.31 -1.69 25.68
CA SER A 244 -1.47 -1.29 24.87
C SER A 244 -2.30 -2.53 24.54
N LEU A 245 -3.63 -2.39 24.53
CA LEU A 245 -4.57 -3.40 24.03
C LEU A 245 -5.15 -2.90 22.71
N ALA A 246 -5.16 -3.75 21.68
CA ALA A 246 -5.71 -3.42 20.37
C ALA A 246 -6.91 -4.33 20.05
N GLY A 247 -7.96 -3.74 19.47
CA GLY A 247 -9.08 -4.45 18.88
C GLY A 247 -9.30 -4.01 17.44
N ARG A 248 -9.50 -4.97 16.54
CA ARG A 248 -9.95 -4.72 15.17
C ARG A 248 -11.24 -5.46 14.89
N TYR A 249 -12.24 -4.71 14.46
CA TYR A 249 -13.48 -5.22 13.90
C TYR A 249 -13.50 -4.98 12.38
N THR A 250 -13.65 -6.05 11.60
CA THR A 250 -13.67 -6.05 10.14
C THR A 250 -15.05 -6.51 9.67
N ALA A 251 -15.84 -5.56 9.18
CA ALA A 251 -17.11 -5.80 8.51
C ALA A 251 -16.92 -5.80 6.97
N PRO A 252 -17.92 -6.24 6.17
CA PRO A 252 -17.77 -6.32 4.70
C PRO A 252 -17.40 -5.00 4.01
N ASN A 253 -17.87 -3.86 4.52
CA ASN A 253 -17.66 -2.54 3.91
C ASN A 253 -16.79 -1.59 4.77
N TRP A 254 -16.60 -1.89 6.05
CA TRP A 254 -15.93 -0.99 7.00
C TRP A 254 -15.04 -1.74 7.99
N ILE A 255 -14.01 -1.06 8.49
CA ILE A 255 -13.05 -1.57 9.47
C ILE A 255 -12.94 -0.55 10.59
N GLY A 256 -13.30 -0.95 11.81
CA GLY A 256 -13.06 -0.17 13.02
C GLY A 256 -11.88 -0.74 13.78
N THR A 257 -10.93 0.10 14.19
CA THR A 257 -9.81 -0.29 15.06
C THR A 257 -9.71 0.63 16.27
N LEU A 258 -9.28 0.08 17.38
CA LEU A 258 -9.15 0.78 18.65
C LEU A 258 -7.93 0.22 19.40
N THR A 259 -6.95 1.08 19.67
CA THR A 259 -5.78 0.79 20.49
C THR A 259 -5.83 1.66 21.74
N LEU A 260 -5.78 1.03 22.92
CA LEU A 260 -5.85 1.66 24.23
C LEU A 260 -4.61 1.29 25.04
N GLY A 261 -3.74 2.25 25.31
CA GLY A 261 -2.56 2.06 26.14
C GLY A 261 -2.44 3.13 27.23
N GLN A 262 -1.52 2.94 28.17
CA GLN A 262 -1.32 3.91 29.26
C GLN A 262 -0.94 5.32 28.78
N ALA A 263 -0.33 5.43 27.59
CA ALA A 263 0.09 6.68 26.96
C ALA A 263 -1.00 7.40 26.13
N GLY A 264 -2.12 6.74 25.82
CA GLY A 264 -3.17 7.29 24.97
C GLY A 264 -4.15 6.27 24.40
N ALA A 265 -5.18 6.80 23.74
CA ALA A 265 -6.14 6.06 22.94
C ALA A 265 -6.04 6.48 21.47
N HIS A 266 -6.01 5.51 20.57
CA HIS A 266 -6.01 5.73 19.12
C HIS A 266 -7.10 4.89 18.47
N ALA A 267 -8.07 5.53 17.84
CA ALA A 267 -9.20 4.87 17.19
C ALA A 267 -9.27 5.27 15.72
N THR A 268 -9.47 4.30 14.84
CA THR A 268 -9.69 4.59 13.41
C THR A 268 -10.92 3.87 12.87
N TYR A 269 -11.64 4.54 11.98
CA TYR A 269 -12.80 4.00 11.29
C TYR A 269 -12.63 4.22 9.79
N TYR A 270 -12.39 3.14 9.05
CA TYR A 270 -12.31 3.11 7.59
C TYR A 270 -13.62 2.58 7.01
N HIS A 271 -14.16 3.23 5.97
CA HIS A 271 -15.39 2.82 5.29
C HIS A 271 -15.28 3.01 3.79
N ARG A 272 -15.46 1.92 3.03
CA ARG A 272 -15.53 1.95 1.57
C ARG A 272 -16.98 2.21 1.13
N ALA A 273 -17.33 3.48 0.99
CA ALA A 273 -18.67 3.91 0.61
C ALA A 273 -19.05 3.56 -0.84
N ASN A 274 -18.07 3.48 -1.76
CA ASN A 274 -18.25 3.04 -3.14
C ASN A 274 -16.93 2.47 -3.68
N GLU A 275 -16.91 1.90 -4.89
CA GLU A 275 -15.67 1.47 -5.54
C GLU A 275 -14.67 2.62 -5.70
N GLN A 276 -15.19 3.81 -6.02
CA GLN A 276 -14.44 5.05 -6.27
C GLN A 276 -14.20 5.90 -5.03
N LEU A 277 -14.96 5.72 -3.93
CA LEU A 277 -14.94 6.61 -2.77
C LEU A 277 -14.70 5.83 -1.48
N GLN A 278 -13.63 6.19 -0.79
CA GLN A 278 -13.23 5.62 0.50
C GLN A 278 -13.12 6.77 1.52
N VAL A 279 -13.55 6.52 2.75
CA VAL A 279 -13.58 7.50 3.85
C VAL A 279 -12.87 6.92 5.06
N GLY A 280 -12.11 7.75 5.76
CA GLY A 280 -11.40 7.42 6.99
C GLY A 280 -11.66 8.47 8.07
N VAL A 281 -11.77 8.03 9.31
CA VAL A 281 -11.77 8.91 10.49
C VAL A 281 -10.71 8.38 11.45
N GLU A 282 -9.86 9.28 11.93
CA GLU A 282 -8.78 8.98 12.88
C GLU A 282 -8.95 9.90 14.10
N PHE A 283 -8.93 9.28 15.28
CA PHE A 283 -9.06 9.93 16.58
C PHE A 283 -7.87 9.53 17.44
N GLU A 284 -7.11 10.51 17.90
CA GLU A 284 -5.94 10.30 18.76
C GLU A 284 -6.09 11.14 20.03
N ALA A 285 -5.88 10.52 21.20
CA ALA A 285 -5.97 11.18 22.49
C ALA A 285 -4.77 10.76 23.35
N SER A 286 -3.84 11.69 23.59
CA SER A 286 -2.65 11.42 24.41
C SER A 286 -2.91 11.74 25.89
N THR A 287 -2.82 10.75 26.76
CA THR A 287 -2.94 10.97 28.22
C THR A 287 -1.77 11.81 28.77
N ARG A 288 -0.60 11.72 28.11
CA ARG A 288 0.64 12.41 28.51
C ARG A 288 0.62 13.90 28.16
N LEU A 289 0.11 14.26 26.97
CA LEU A 289 0.04 15.65 26.51
C LEU A 289 -1.30 16.33 26.87
N GLN A 290 -2.33 15.54 27.20
CA GLN A 290 -3.73 15.98 27.34
C GLN A 290 -4.34 16.56 26.03
N ASP A 291 -3.65 16.38 24.90
CA ASP A 291 -4.12 16.73 23.57
C ASP A 291 -5.04 15.63 23.00
N THR A 292 -6.09 16.07 22.30
CA THR A 292 -6.99 15.21 21.51
C THR A 292 -7.12 15.78 20.09
N SER A 293 -6.85 14.97 19.08
CA SER A 293 -7.01 15.33 17.67
C SER A 293 -8.05 14.43 17.00
N VAL A 294 -8.76 15.01 16.02
CA VAL A 294 -9.75 14.30 15.20
C VAL A 294 -9.55 14.69 13.75
N ALA A 295 -9.15 13.73 12.93
CA ALA A 295 -8.90 13.90 11.51
C ALA A 295 -9.92 13.11 10.68
N PHE A 296 -10.62 13.80 9.79
CA PHE A 296 -11.45 13.21 8.74
C PHE A 296 -10.67 13.18 7.42
N GLY A 297 -10.64 12.04 6.75
CA GLY A 297 -9.95 11.84 5.47
C GLY A 297 -10.86 11.17 4.45
N TYR A 298 -10.66 11.48 3.16
CA TYR A 298 -11.33 10.77 2.08
C TYR A 298 -10.44 10.64 0.84
N GLN A 299 -10.56 9.51 0.16
CA GLN A 299 -9.89 9.20 -1.09
C GLN A 299 -10.93 8.96 -2.19
N LEU A 300 -10.85 9.73 -3.26
CA LEU A 300 -11.68 9.63 -4.46
C LEU A 300 -10.81 9.22 -5.65
N GLU A 301 -11.07 8.04 -6.21
CA GLU A 301 -10.39 7.50 -7.39
C GLU A 301 -11.32 7.56 -8.60
N LEU A 302 -10.90 8.30 -9.63
CA LEU A 302 -11.65 8.49 -10.87
C LEU A 302 -10.89 7.81 -12.03
N PRO A 303 -11.12 6.50 -12.27
CA PRO A 303 -10.35 5.74 -13.26
C PRO A 303 -10.52 6.30 -14.69
N LYS A 304 -11.70 6.80 -15.05
CA LYS A 304 -11.95 7.49 -16.33
C LYS A 304 -11.07 8.73 -16.56
N GLY A 305 -10.56 9.33 -15.48
CA GLY A 305 -9.71 10.52 -15.53
C GLY A 305 -8.23 10.25 -15.22
N ASN A 306 -7.85 9.00 -14.90
CA ASN A 306 -6.55 8.64 -14.33
C ASN A 306 -6.13 9.56 -13.17
N LEU A 307 -7.09 9.81 -12.27
CA LEU A 307 -7.01 10.84 -11.23
C LEU A 307 -7.31 10.21 -9.86
N LEU A 308 -6.45 10.48 -8.89
CA LEU A 308 -6.62 10.11 -7.49
C LEU A 308 -6.56 11.39 -6.65
N PHE A 309 -7.61 11.66 -5.89
CA PHE A 309 -7.69 12.80 -4.99
C PHE A 309 -7.77 12.29 -3.55
N ARG A 310 -6.93 12.83 -2.67
CA ARG A 310 -7.03 12.67 -1.21
C ARG A 310 -7.32 14.02 -0.57
N GLY A 311 -8.33 14.10 0.29
CA GLY A 311 -8.65 15.28 1.08
C GLY A 311 -8.69 14.96 2.56
N SER A 312 -8.34 15.93 3.41
CA SER A 312 -8.46 15.80 4.86
C SER A 312 -8.81 17.10 5.57
N VAL A 313 -9.49 16.98 6.70
CA VAL A 313 -9.81 18.07 7.63
C VAL A 313 -9.48 17.59 9.04
N ASP A 314 -8.66 18.35 9.76
CA ASP A 314 -8.32 18.08 11.17
C ASP A 314 -8.87 19.17 12.11
N SER A 315 -9.25 18.73 13.30
CA SER A 315 -9.60 19.50 14.49
C SER A 315 -8.70 20.71 14.82
N SER A 316 -7.43 20.72 14.42
CA SER A 316 -6.53 21.88 14.53
C SER A 316 -6.85 23.02 13.53
N TRP A 317 -7.98 22.92 12.83
CA TRP A 317 -8.38 23.77 11.70
C TRP A 317 -7.35 23.74 10.56
N THR A 318 -6.81 22.56 10.28
CA THR A 318 -5.97 22.29 9.11
C THR A 318 -6.80 21.57 8.06
N VAL A 319 -6.89 22.14 6.86
CA VAL A 319 -7.43 21.46 5.68
C VAL A 319 -6.29 21.10 4.72
N GLY A 320 -6.38 19.93 4.10
CA GLY A 320 -5.34 19.38 3.23
C GLY A 320 -5.93 18.69 2.01
N ALA A 321 -5.25 18.80 0.88
CA ALA A 321 -5.61 18.11 -0.36
C ALA A 321 -4.36 17.72 -1.15
N VAL A 322 -4.37 16.51 -1.71
CA VAL A 322 -3.39 16.03 -2.69
C VAL A 322 -4.13 15.48 -3.91
N LEU A 323 -3.74 15.97 -5.08
CA LEU A 323 -4.26 15.57 -6.39
C LEU A 323 -3.15 14.88 -7.19
N GLU A 324 -3.24 13.56 -7.34
CA GLU A 324 -2.37 12.77 -8.21
C GLU A 324 -3.06 12.55 -9.56
N LYS A 325 -2.38 12.88 -10.66
CA LYS A 325 -2.84 12.64 -12.04
C LYS A 325 -1.78 11.93 -12.86
N LYS A 326 -2.12 10.75 -13.39
CA LYS A 326 -1.29 10.03 -14.36
C LYS A 326 -1.60 10.57 -15.76
N LEU A 327 -0.58 10.73 -16.60
CA LEU A 327 -0.66 11.46 -17.89
C LEU A 327 -0.28 10.60 -19.11
N PRO A 328 -1.13 9.63 -19.51
CA PRO A 328 -0.93 8.88 -20.76
C PRO A 328 -0.78 9.83 -21.98
N PRO A 329 0.05 9.49 -22.97
CA PRO A 329 0.75 8.20 -23.16
C PRO A 329 2.08 8.07 -22.39
N LEU A 330 2.52 9.10 -21.67
CA LEU A 330 3.80 9.07 -20.94
C LEU A 330 3.62 8.44 -19.55
N PRO A 331 4.64 7.77 -18.99
CA PRO A 331 4.61 7.24 -17.62
C PRO A 331 4.90 8.34 -16.57
N LEU A 332 4.23 9.50 -16.72
CA LEU A 332 4.34 10.64 -15.83
C LEU A 332 3.14 10.71 -14.89
N THR A 333 3.41 10.87 -13.60
CA THR A 333 2.41 11.16 -12.56
C THR A 333 2.72 12.52 -11.94
N LEU A 334 1.83 13.49 -12.13
CA LEU A 334 1.88 14.79 -11.48
C LEU A 334 1.10 14.71 -10.16
N ALA A 335 1.73 15.09 -9.05
CA ALA A 335 1.09 15.25 -7.74
C ALA A 335 1.08 16.73 -7.37
N LEU A 336 -0.08 17.26 -6.95
CA LEU A 336 -0.22 18.64 -6.45
C LEU A 336 -0.76 18.59 -5.01
N GLY A 337 0.01 19.08 -4.05
CA GLY A 337 -0.37 19.15 -2.64
C GLY A 337 -0.61 20.58 -2.16
N ALA A 338 -1.68 20.80 -1.40
CA ALA A 338 -2.01 22.09 -0.79
C ALA A 338 -2.60 21.89 0.61
N PHE A 339 -2.06 22.60 1.60
CA PHE A 339 -2.43 22.51 3.01
C PHE A 339 -2.57 23.92 3.59
N LEU A 340 -3.67 24.17 4.29
CA LEU A 340 -4.01 25.45 4.89
C LEU A 340 -4.38 25.25 6.36
N ASN A 341 -3.58 25.81 7.28
CA ASN A 341 -3.94 25.91 8.68
C ASN A 341 -4.57 27.27 8.95
N HIS A 342 -5.90 27.30 9.13
CA HIS A 342 -6.67 28.53 9.36
C HIS A 342 -6.35 29.17 10.72
N ARG A 343 -6.02 28.38 11.75
CA ARG A 343 -5.72 28.91 13.10
C ARG A 343 -4.41 29.70 13.16
N LYS A 344 -3.43 29.34 12.32
CA LYS A 344 -2.10 29.99 12.22
C LYS A 344 -1.93 30.83 10.95
N ASN A 345 -2.95 30.89 10.08
CA ASN A 345 -2.91 31.49 8.74
C ASN A 345 -1.67 31.09 7.93
N LYS A 346 -1.28 29.81 8.00
CA LYS A 346 -0.16 29.26 7.22
C LYS A 346 -0.68 28.41 6.07
N PHE A 347 -0.26 28.76 4.87
CA PHE A 347 -0.48 27.98 3.65
C PHE A 347 0.84 27.34 3.21
N HIS A 348 0.80 26.05 2.92
CA HIS A 348 1.92 25.27 2.39
C HIS A 348 1.44 24.56 1.13
N CYS A 349 2.21 24.62 0.06
CA CYS A 349 1.96 23.85 -1.14
C CYS A 349 3.25 23.27 -1.71
N GLY A 350 3.10 22.21 -2.49
CA GLY A 350 4.19 21.59 -3.21
C GLY A 350 3.68 20.79 -4.39
N PHE A 351 4.57 20.52 -5.35
CA PHE A 351 4.26 19.64 -6.47
C PHE A 351 5.32 18.55 -6.64
N GLY A 352 4.85 17.33 -6.85
CA GLY A 352 5.68 16.19 -7.19
C GLY A 352 5.54 15.84 -8.66
N LEU A 353 6.64 15.47 -9.31
CA LEU A 353 6.61 14.80 -10.60
C LEU A 353 7.28 13.45 -10.44
N THR A 354 6.52 12.37 -10.65
CA THR A 354 7.05 11.01 -10.67
C THR A 354 7.11 10.49 -12.10
N ILE A 355 8.27 10.01 -12.52
CA ILE A 355 8.54 9.34 -13.79
C ILE A 355 8.89 7.88 -13.45
N GLY A 356 8.40 6.91 -14.23
CA GLY A 356 8.63 5.47 -13.99
C GLY A 356 8.72 4.62 -15.25
#